data_AF-A0A972Z2R7-F1
#
_entry.id   AF-A0A972Z2R7-F1
#
_cell.length_a   1.000
_cell.length_b   1.000
_cell.length_c   1.000
_cell.angle_alpha   90.00
_cell.angle_beta   90.00
_cell.angle_gamma   90.00
#
_symmetry.space_group_name_H-M   'P 1'
#
loop_
_entity.id
_entity.type
_entity.pdbx_description
1 polymer ?
#
loop_
_entity_poly.entity_id
_entity_poly.type
_entity_poly.pdbx_seq_one_letter_code
_entity_poly.pdbx_strand_id
1 'polypeptide(L)'
;METLFQQQLSLAELDCFKVARIIEQHRNKLVLLSEQGQLNLVVPANSEQVCVGDWVLFDQTEKFIRVLHRMSTFQRKARGSKITTQLIATNIDSLMIVCSLNNDFNLNRIERYLAIFSDCQRSAS
;
A
#
# COMPACT_ATOMS: atom_id res chain seq x y z
N MET A 1 -17.22 10.31 -4.53
CA MET A 1 -16.11 9.44 -4.97
C MET A 1 -16.41 8.08 -4.36
N GLU A 2 -17.04 7.18 -5.11
CA GLU A 2 -17.37 5.84 -4.60
C GLU A 2 -16.07 5.12 -4.25
N THR A 3 -16.06 4.49 -3.08
CA THR A 3 -14.91 3.73 -2.57
C THR A 3 -14.76 2.43 -3.36
N LEU A 4 -13.88 2.43 -4.36
CA LEU A 4 -13.62 1.30 -5.29
C LEU A 4 -13.23 -0.03 -4.62
N PHE A 5 -12.87 -0.05 -3.34
CA PHE A 5 -12.70 -1.30 -2.59
C PHE A 5 -14.04 -1.98 -2.26
N GLN A 6 -15.13 -1.22 -2.07
CA GLN A 6 -16.45 -1.78 -1.74
C GLN A 6 -17.02 -2.62 -2.88
N GLN A 7 -16.67 -2.29 -4.13
CA GLN A 7 -17.04 -3.08 -5.32
C GLN A 7 -16.40 -4.47 -5.36
N GLN A 8 -15.38 -4.72 -4.51
CA GLN A 8 -14.66 -5.99 -4.46
C GLN A 8 -15.19 -6.95 -3.40
N LEU A 9 -16.23 -6.55 -2.67
CA LEU A 9 -16.78 -7.27 -1.52
C LEU A 9 -18.20 -7.75 -1.84
N SER A 10 -18.45 -9.02 -1.59
CA SER A 10 -19.82 -9.55 -1.55
C SER A 10 -20.51 -9.19 -0.23
N LEU A 11 -21.85 -9.19 -0.22
CA LEU A 11 -22.65 -8.98 1.00
C LEU A 11 -22.26 -9.96 2.11
N ALA A 12 -22.02 -11.23 1.78
CA ALA A 12 -21.59 -12.24 2.74
C ALA A 12 -20.20 -11.97 3.33
N GLU A 13 -19.29 -11.37 2.55
CA GLU A 13 -17.97 -10.98 3.05
C GLU A 13 -18.05 -9.77 3.99
N LEU A 14 -18.98 -8.84 3.75
CA LEU A 14 -19.19 -7.67 4.63
C LEU A 14 -19.71 -8.08 6.02
N ASP A 15 -20.49 -9.15 6.11
CA ASP A 15 -21.00 -9.66 7.39
C ASP A 15 -19.95 -10.44 8.20
N CYS A 16 -19.02 -11.12 7.50
CA CYS A 16 -18.05 -12.01 8.11
C CYS A 16 -16.68 -11.37 8.35
N PHE A 17 -16.29 -10.41 7.51
CA PHE A 17 -14.94 -9.84 7.47
C PHE A 17 -14.96 -8.34 7.65
N LYS A 18 -13.90 -7.85 8.28
CA LYS A 18 -13.62 -6.43 8.44
C LYS A 18 -12.59 -6.01 7.40
N VAL A 19 -12.77 -4.79 6.91
CA VAL A 19 -11.85 -4.14 5.96
C VAL A 19 -10.98 -3.15 6.72
N ALA A 20 -9.68 -3.15 6.45
CA ALA A 20 -8.78 -2.10 6.93
C ALA A 20 -7.71 -1.77 5.92
N ARG A 21 -7.10 -0.59 6.07
CA ARG A 21 -5.97 -0.16 5.27
C ARG A 21 -4.66 -0.33 6.04
N ILE A 22 -3.63 -0.89 5.39
CA ILE A 22 -2.26 -0.90 5.95
C ILE A 22 -1.74 0.53 5.96
N ILE A 23 -1.50 1.09 7.15
CA ILE A 23 -0.91 2.43 7.30
C ILE A 23 0.57 2.37 7.66
N GLU A 24 1.02 1.30 8.31
CA GLU A 24 2.44 1.05 8.59
C GLU A 24 2.80 -0.42 8.47
N GLN A 25 4.03 -0.68 8.04
CA GLN A 25 4.58 -2.02 7.90
C GLN A 25 5.92 -2.11 8.65
N HIS A 26 5.97 -2.99 9.65
CA HIS A 26 7.19 -3.41 10.32
C HIS A 26 7.55 -4.83 9.88
N ARG A 27 8.72 -5.32 10.32
CA ARG A 27 9.20 -6.67 9.98
C ARG A 27 8.23 -7.79 10.37
N ASN A 28 7.63 -7.70 11.55
CA ASN A 28 6.76 -8.76 12.10
C ASN A 28 5.33 -8.29 12.39
N LYS A 29 5.00 -7.03 12.07
CA LYS A 29 3.76 -6.39 12.47
C LYS A 29 3.24 -5.45 11.38
N LEU A 30 1.92 -5.46 11.18
CA LEU A 30 1.20 -4.50 10.36
C LEU A 30 0.35 -3.61 11.27
N VAL A 31 0.34 -2.31 10.97
CA VAL A 31 -0.58 -1.37 11.58
C VAL A 31 -1.68 -1.07 10.56
N LEU A 32 -2.91 -1.35 10.95
CA LEU A 32 -4.10 -1.23 10.13
C LEU A 32 -5.00 -0.12 10.66
N LEU A 33 -5.70 0.56 9.76
CA LEU A 33 -6.75 1.51 10.09
C LEU A 33 -8.09 1.01 9.52
N SER A 34 -9.06 0.74 10.40
CA SER A 34 -10.44 0.42 10.04
C SER A 34 -11.39 1.52 10.53
N GLU A 35 -12.69 1.38 10.23
CA GLU A 35 -13.73 2.27 10.74
C GLU A 35 -13.84 2.25 12.28
N GLN A 36 -13.40 1.16 12.92
CA GLN A 36 -13.39 1.01 14.38
C GLN A 36 -12.09 1.53 15.03
N GLY A 37 -11.14 2.02 14.23
CA GLY A 37 -9.88 2.57 14.71
C GLY A 37 -8.66 1.77 14.27
N GLN A 38 -7.57 1.92 15.02
CA GLN A 38 -6.28 1.33 14.69
C GLN A 38 -6.13 -0.09 15.28
N LEU A 39 -5.63 -1.00 14.45
CA LEU A 39 -5.44 -2.42 14.74
C LEU A 39 -4.00 -2.82 14.44
N ASN A 40 -3.51 -3.84 15.15
CA ASN A 40 -2.16 -4.35 15.03
C ASN A 40 -2.19 -5.85 14.72
N LEU A 41 -1.75 -6.25 13.52
CA LEU A 41 -1.71 -7.66 13.11
C LEU A 41 -0.29 -8.19 12.99
N VAL A 42 -0.12 -9.50 13.23
CA VAL A 42 1.12 -10.21 12.92
C VAL A 42 1.19 -10.44 11.41
N VAL A 43 2.38 -10.21 10.83
CA VAL A 43 2.60 -10.43 9.39
C VAL A 43 2.41 -11.93 9.07
N PRO A 44 1.56 -12.29 8.09
CA PRO A 44 1.38 -13.70 7.69
C PRO A 44 2.67 -14.27 7.11
N ALA A 45 3.02 -15.52 7.49
CA ALA A 45 4.24 -16.20 7.04
C ALA A 45 4.32 -16.37 5.51
N ASN A 46 3.18 -16.42 4.82
CA ASN A 46 3.06 -16.51 3.35
C ASN A 46 2.49 -15.21 2.74
N SER A 47 2.73 -14.06 3.36
CA SER A 47 2.33 -12.79 2.76
C SER A 47 3.17 -12.51 1.52
N GLU A 48 2.66 -12.90 0.35
CA GLU A 48 3.09 -12.32 -0.90
C GLU A 48 2.93 -10.80 -0.79
N GLN A 49 4.05 -10.13 -0.53
CA GLN A 49 4.31 -8.69 -0.59
C GLN A 49 3.13 -7.80 -0.19
N VAL A 50 2.65 -7.87 1.06
CA VAL A 50 1.81 -6.79 1.62
C VAL A 50 2.60 -5.48 1.64
N CYS A 51 1.92 -4.37 1.38
CA CYS A 51 2.53 -3.05 1.30
C CYS A 51 1.68 -1.99 1.99
N VAL A 52 2.32 -0.92 2.45
CA VAL A 52 1.61 0.27 2.95
C VAL A 52 0.68 0.79 1.86
N GLY A 53 -0.57 1.04 2.26
CA GLY A 53 -1.64 1.47 1.38
C GLY A 53 -2.56 0.35 0.89
N ASP A 54 -2.21 -0.92 1.09
CA ASP A 54 -3.07 -2.05 0.74
C ASP A 54 -4.35 -2.04 1.59
N TRP A 55 -5.47 -2.38 0.96
CA TRP A 55 -6.69 -2.73 1.66
C TRP A 55 -6.71 -4.23 1.91
N VAL A 56 -7.05 -4.63 3.13
CA VAL A 56 -6.97 -6.03 3.58
C VAL A 56 -8.26 -6.44 4.26
N LEU A 57 -8.58 -7.73 4.12
CA LEU A 57 -9.64 -8.39 4.86
C LEU A 57 -9.08 -9.17 6.04
N PHE A 58 -9.76 -9.07 7.18
CA PHE A 58 -9.51 -9.86 8.37
C PHE A 58 -10.82 -10.35 8.98
N ASP A 59 -10.82 -11.50 9.62
CA ASP A 59 -12.01 -12.01 10.31
C ASP A 59 -12.20 -11.40 11.71
N GLN A 60 -13.26 -11.81 12.40
CA GLN A 60 -13.56 -11.34 13.75
C GLN A 60 -12.48 -11.72 14.78
N THR A 61 -11.63 -12.70 14.48
CA THR A 61 -10.49 -13.13 15.31
C THR A 61 -9.19 -12.42 14.95
N GLU A 62 -9.26 -11.35 14.14
CA GLU A 62 -8.11 -10.57 13.69
C GLU A 62 -7.14 -11.37 12.80
N LYS A 63 -7.62 -12.48 12.22
CA LYS A 63 -6.82 -13.28 11.29
C LYS A 63 -6.87 -12.65 9.90
N PHE A 64 -5.69 -12.40 9.34
CA PHE A 64 -5.54 -11.93 7.97
C PHE A 64 -6.11 -12.95 6.96
N ILE A 65 -6.94 -12.49 6.03
CA ILE A 65 -7.58 -13.31 5.00
C ILE A 65 -6.92 -13.07 3.64
N ARG A 66 -6.98 -11.84 3.12
CA ARG A 66 -6.40 -11.48 1.81
C ARG A 66 -6.19 -9.99 1.64
N VAL A 67 -5.33 -9.63 0.69
CA VAL A 67 -5.24 -8.27 0.13
C VAL A 67 -6.31 -8.09 -0.95
N LEU A 68 -6.97 -6.94 -0.96
CA LEU A 68 -7.88 -6.53 -2.03
C LEU A 68 -7.10 -6.07 -3.26
N HIS A 69 -7.74 -6.05 -4.43
CA HIS A 69 -7.12 -5.62 -5.67
C HIS A 69 -6.61 -4.17 -5.54
N ARG A 70 -5.33 -3.99 -5.88
CA ARG A 70 -4.64 -2.70 -5.83
C ARG A 70 -5.07 -1.84 -7.01
N MET A 71 -5.47 -0.63 -6.73
CA MET A 71 -5.84 0.34 -7.76
C MET A 71 -4.63 1.05 -8.35
N SER A 72 -3.61 1.31 -7.52
CA SER A 72 -2.36 1.92 -7.96
C SER A 72 -1.17 1.25 -7.26
N THR A 73 -0.04 1.18 -7.95
CA THR A 73 1.18 0.57 -7.43
C THR A 73 2.37 1.50 -7.62
N PHE A 74 2.97 1.92 -6.52
CA PHE A 74 4.18 2.73 -6.51
C PHE A 74 5.37 1.82 -6.24
N GLN A 75 6.21 1.63 -7.24
CA GLN A 75 7.29 0.64 -7.23
C GLN A 75 8.56 1.18 -7.88
N ARG A 76 9.74 0.71 -7.45
CA ARG A 76 11.01 1.04 -8.13
C ARG A 76 11.69 -0.21 -8.65
N LYS A 77 12.49 -0.06 -9.70
CA LYS A 77 13.42 -1.10 -10.16
C LYS A 77 14.55 -1.27 -9.14
N ALA A 78 14.77 -2.47 -8.63
CA ALA A 78 15.94 -2.77 -7.79
C ALA A 78 17.21 -2.87 -8.64
N ARG A 79 18.38 -2.53 -8.05
CA ARG A 79 19.69 -2.75 -8.69
C ARG A 79 20.13 -4.21 -8.46
N GLY A 80 20.30 -4.99 -9.53
CA GLY A 80 20.78 -6.38 -9.47
C GLY A 80 20.61 -7.12 -10.80
N SER A 81 21.22 -8.29 -10.94
CA SER A 81 21.21 -9.13 -12.16
C SER A 81 19.83 -9.74 -12.49
N LYS A 82 18.89 -9.72 -11.54
CA LYS A 82 17.47 -9.94 -11.77
C LYS A 82 16.75 -8.60 -11.67
N ILE A 83 16.05 -8.20 -12.72
CA ILE A 83 15.14 -7.04 -12.70
C ILE A 83 13.97 -7.42 -11.80
N THR A 84 14.13 -7.25 -10.49
CA THR A 84 13.04 -7.38 -9.53
C THR A 84 12.53 -5.98 -9.22
N THR A 85 11.23 -5.77 -9.40
CA THR A 85 10.57 -4.54 -9.00
C THR A 85 10.23 -4.64 -7.51
N GLN A 86 10.58 -3.61 -6.75
CA GLN A 86 10.23 -3.53 -5.33
C GLN A 86 9.04 -2.60 -5.16
N LEU A 87 7.96 -3.14 -4.60
CA LEU A 87 6.79 -2.37 -4.21
C LEU A 87 7.11 -1.47 -3.01
N ILE A 88 6.70 -0.21 -3.07
CA ILE A 88 6.96 0.82 -2.06
C ILE A 88 5.67 1.26 -1.37
N ALA A 89 4.60 1.47 -2.14
CA ALA A 89 3.27 1.82 -1.63
C ALA A 89 2.18 1.46 -2.65
N THR A 90 0.93 1.39 -2.22
CA THR A 90 -0.24 1.10 -3.08
C THR A 90 -1.41 2.02 -2.75
N ASN A 91 -2.36 2.15 -3.69
CA ASN A 91 -3.57 2.95 -3.53
C ASN A 91 -3.29 4.40 -3.11
N ILE A 92 -2.18 4.97 -3.60
CA ILE A 92 -1.83 6.38 -3.43
C ILE A 92 -2.30 7.18 -4.64
N ASP A 93 -2.80 8.38 -4.39
CA ASP A 93 -3.23 9.36 -5.41
C ASP A 93 -2.40 10.65 -5.36
N SER A 94 -1.66 10.85 -4.26
CA SER A 94 -0.94 12.08 -3.96
C SER A 94 0.46 11.76 -3.46
N LEU A 95 1.45 12.54 -3.90
CA LEU A 95 2.84 12.47 -3.44
C LEU A 95 3.30 13.85 -2.97
N MET A 96 3.75 13.93 -1.71
CA MET A 96 4.37 15.14 -1.17
C MET A 96 5.88 14.94 -1.06
N ILE A 97 6.66 15.76 -1.75
CA ILE A 97 8.12 15.75 -1.68
C ILE A 97 8.56 16.87 -0.75
N VAL A 98 9.12 16.51 0.40
CA VAL A 98 9.64 17.47 1.38
C VAL A 98 11.16 17.47 1.30
N CYS A 99 11.76 18.64 1.11
CA CYS A 99 13.21 18.83 1.11
C CYS A 99 13.60 20.00 2.03
N SER A 100 14.72 19.86 2.74
CA SER A 100 15.31 20.97 3.49
C SER A 100 15.93 21.98 2.53
N LEU A 101 15.79 23.27 2.84
CA LEU A 101 16.42 24.38 2.11
C LEU A 101 17.92 24.53 2.43
N ASN A 102 18.60 23.43 2.74
CA ASN A 102 20.04 23.41 2.96
C ASN A 102 20.78 23.04 1.66
N ASN A 103 22.10 22.97 1.73
CA ASN A 103 22.95 22.66 0.58
C ASN A 103 22.77 21.24 -0.01
N ASP A 104 21.85 20.42 0.54
CA ASP A 104 21.49 19.09 0.06
C ASP A 104 20.27 19.09 -0.90
N PHE A 105 19.82 20.26 -1.34
CA PHE A 105 18.80 20.38 -2.39
C PHE A 105 19.29 19.69 -3.68
N ASN A 106 18.63 18.60 -4.07
CA ASN A 106 19.04 17.76 -5.19
C ASN A 106 17.90 17.59 -6.20
N LEU A 107 17.92 18.39 -7.26
CA LEU A 107 16.91 18.37 -8.33
C LEU A 107 16.76 16.98 -8.96
N ASN A 108 17.87 16.28 -9.22
CA ASN A 108 17.86 14.92 -9.78
C ASN A 108 17.12 13.90 -8.89
N ARG A 109 16.98 14.17 -7.58
CA ARG A 109 16.20 13.34 -6.66
C ARG A 109 14.70 13.60 -6.83
N ILE A 110 14.31 14.87 -6.97
CA ILE A 110 12.91 15.27 -7.19
C ILE A 110 12.41 14.74 -8.54
N GLU A 111 13.16 14.94 -9.63
CA GLU A 111 12.82 14.44 -10.97
C GLU A 111 12.59 12.93 -10.98
N ARG A 112 13.42 12.19 -10.24
CA ARG A 112 13.27 10.74 -10.10
C ARG A 112 12.00 10.34 -9.38
N TYR A 113 11.61 11.05 -8.32
CA TYR A 113 10.35 10.77 -7.62
C TYR A 113 9.13 11.09 -8.51
N LEU A 114 9.19 12.18 -9.28
CA LEU A 114 8.14 12.53 -10.24
C LEU A 114 8.01 11.48 -11.37
N ALA A 115 9.13 10.95 -11.87
CA ALA A 115 9.12 9.90 -12.89
C ALA A 115 8.43 8.62 -12.38
N ILE A 116 8.77 8.15 -11.18
CA ILE A 116 8.16 6.96 -10.58
C ILE A 116 6.66 7.17 -10.33
N PHE A 117 6.27 8.38 -9.88
CA PHE A 117 4.86 8.68 -9.62
C PHE A 117 4.03 8.75 -10.90
N SER A 118 4.60 9.28 -11.98
CA SER A 118 3.94 9.29 -13.30
C SER A 118 3.69 7.86 -13.82
N ASP A 119 4.62 6.94 -13.59
CA ASP A 119 4.44 5.52 -13.97
C ASP A 119 3.36 4.81 -13.11
N CYS A 120 3.22 5.20 -11.84
CA CYS A 120 2.16 4.71 -10.94
C CYS A 120 0.75 5.09 -11.46
N GLN A 121 0.57 6.33 -11.93
CA GLN A 121 -0.72 6.76 -12.49
C GLN A 121 -1.09 6.03 -13.78
N ARG A 122 -0.09 5.76 -14.64
CA ARG A 122 -0.32 5.02 -15.90
C ARG A 122 -0.69 3.56 -15.67
N SER A 123 -0.25 2.96 -14.57
CA SER A 123 -0.59 1.57 -14.24
C SER A 123 -1.93 1.43 -13.52
N ALA A 124 -2.59 2.54 -13.18
CA ALA A 124 -3.92 2.61 -12.58
C ALA A 124 -5.04 2.96 -13.59
N SER A 125 -4.68 3.26 -14.85
CA SER A 125 -5.58 3.63 -15.96
C SER A 125 -5.75 2.46 -16.93
#